data_AF-A0A6P0C9F6-F1
#
_entry.id   AF-A0A6P0C9F6-F1
#
_cell.length_a   1.000
_cell.length_b   1.000
_cell.length_c   1.000
_cell.angle_alpha   90.00
_cell.angle_beta   90.00
_cell.angle_gamma   90.00
#
_symmetry.space_group_name_H-M   'P 1'
#
loop_
_entity.id
_entity.type
_entity.pdbx_description
1 polymer ?
#
loop_
_entity_poly.entity_id
_entity_poly.type
_entity_poly.pdbx_seq_one_letter_code
_entity_poly.pdbx_strand_id
1 'polypeptide(L)'
;MSGKIMGIVILLSAALAGGALYYLQIYGFYEAVYDEDVQLVALATDAPETIVFDNFEAIDAESSPIRYRACFTTPQSLAFFTETYVLAPDITPRNAPGWFDCFDAAAIGAELEAGTALTFLSGKNVAYGVDRVVAITQDGRGYVWHELNDCGDKAYDGTVVGEECPPLPTD
;
A
#
# COMPACT_ATOMS: atom_id res chain seq x y z
N MET A 1 13.90 11.76 49.10
CA MET A 1 13.66 12.76 48.01
C MET A 1 14.22 12.30 46.66
N SER A 2 15.43 11.72 46.59
CA SER A 2 16.06 11.29 45.32
C SER A 2 15.21 10.33 44.46
N GLY A 3 14.58 9.31 45.06
CA GLY A 3 13.77 8.35 44.29
C GLY A 3 12.52 8.93 43.61
N LYS A 4 11.89 9.97 44.18
CA LYS A 4 10.73 10.63 43.56
C LYS A 4 11.15 11.45 42.33
N ILE A 5 12.29 12.14 42.42
CA ILE A 5 12.84 12.92 41.31
C ILE A 5 13.21 11.98 40.16
N MET A 6 13.90 10.87 40.46
CA MET A 6 14.24 9.87 39.45
C MET A 6 12.99 9.27 38.78
N GLY A 7 11.96 8.94 39.56
CA GLY A 7 10.69 8.45 39.03
C GLY A 7 10.01 9.46 38.10
N ILE A 8 10.00 10.75 38.46
CA ILE A 8 9.43 11.82 37.60
C ILE A 8 10.21 11.93 36.29
N VAL A 9 11.55 11.92 36.35
CA VAL A 9 12.39 11.99 35.15
C VAL A 9 12.11 10.83 34.21
N ILE A 10 12.01 9.61 34.73
CA ILE A 10 11.70 8.42 33.92
C ILE A 10 10.33 8.55 33.25
N LEU A 11 9.30 8.96 34.00
CA LEU A 11 7.94 9.13 33.45
C LEU A 11 7.89 10.22 32.37
N LEU A 12 8.56 11.35 32.58
CA LEU A 12 8.61 12.43 31.59
C LEU A 12 9.35 11.99 30.32
N SER A 13 10.51 11.34 30.47
CA SER A 13 11.27 10.84 29.31
C SER A 13 10.48 9.80 28.52
N ALA A 14 9.80 8.88 29.20
CA ALA A 14 8.95 7.88 28.55
C ALA A 14 7.76 8.52 27.81
N ALA A 15 7.10 9.51 28.42
CA ALA A 15 6.01 10.23 27.79
C ALA A 15 6.46 11.01 26.56
N LEU A 16 7.61 11.71 26.65
CA LEU A 16 8.18 12.45 25.52
C LEU A 16 8.60 11.51 24.38
N ALA A 17 9.28 10.41 24.70
CA ALA A 17 9.68 9.41 23.70
C ALA A 17 8.45 8.77 23.03
N GLY A 18 7.43 8.38 23.81
CA GLY A 18 6.19 7.82 23.29
C GLY A 18 5.44 8.81 22.39
N GLY A 19 5.34 10.07 22.80
CA GLY A 19 4.73 11.13 22.00
C GLY A 19 5.49 11.38 20.68
N ALA A 20 6.82 11.40 20.73
CA ALA A 20 7.66 11.54 19.55
C ALA A 20 7.49 10.35 18.59
N LEU A 21 7.47 9.11 19.10
CA LEU A 21 7.25 7.91 18.29
C LEU A 21 5.87 7.92 17.61
N TYR A 22 4.82 8.29 18.35
CA TYR A 22 3.47 8.41 17.80
C TYR A 22 3.43 9.46 16.68
N TYR A 23 4.00 10.66 16.93
CA TYR A 23 4.03 11.71 15.94
C TYR A 23 4.79 11.29 14.68
N LEU A 24 5.99 10.74 14.84
CA LEU A 24 6.81 10.29 13.71
C LEU A 24 6.11 9.23 12.88
N GLN A 25 5.45 8.25 13.52
CA GLN A 25 4.80 7.17 12.78
C GLN A 25 3.49 7.54 12.12
N ILE A 26 2.70 8.45 12.70
CA ILE A 26 1.40 8.81 12.12
C ILE A 26 1.52 10.03 11.19
N TYR A 27 2.43 10.96 11.47
CA TYR A 27 2.49 12.25 10.76
C TYR A 27 3.87 12.54 10.17
N GLY A 28 4.94 12.39 10.98
CA GLY A 28 6.25 12.96 10.66
C GLY A 28 6.93 12.39 9.42
N PHE A 29 6.68 11.13 9.07
CA PHE A 29 7.28 10.49 7.89
C PHE A 29 6.37 10.47 6.66
N TYR A 30 5.10 10.84 6.79
CA TYR A 30 4.18 10.83 5.66
C TYR A 30 4.25 12.15 4.88
N GLU A 31 4.35 12.03 3.57
CA GLU A 31 4.31 13.15 2.64
C GLU A 31 3.27 12.90 1.55
N ALA A 32 2.75 13.99 0.98
CA ALA A 32 1.81 13.91 -0.13
C ALA A 32 2.56 13.68 -1.45
N VAL A 33 2.02 12.81 -2.29
CA VAL A 33 2.57 12.47 -3.61
C VAL A 33 1.67 13.10 -4.68
N TYR A 34 2.25 13.86 -5.61
CA TYR A 34 1.52 14.60 -6.63
C TYR A 34 1.83 14.18 -8.08
N ASP A 35 3.01 13.61 -8.34
CA ASP A 35 3.50 13.32 -9.69
C ASP A 35 3.61 11.80 -9.93
N GLU A 36 2.51 11.06 -9.72
CA GLU A 36 2.44 9.65 -10.07
C GLU A 36 1.25 9.31 -10.98
N ASP A 37 1.49 8.35 -11.87
CA ASP A 37 0.47 7.75 -12.72
C ASP A 37 -0.14 6.52 -12.04
N VAL A 38 -1.43 6.27 -12.30
CA VAL A 38 -2.06 5.00 -11.98
C VAL A 38 -1.88 4.04 -13.16
N GLN A 39 -1.12 2.97 -12.94
CA GLN A 39 -0.82 1.94 -13.94
C GLN A 39 -1.43 0.61 -13.57
N LEU A 40 -1.80 -0.20 -14.56
CA LEU A 40 -2.24 -1.59 -14.42
C LEU A 40 -1.49 -2.48 -15.39
N VAL A 41 -1.21 -3.72 -15.00
CA VAL A 41 -0.56 -4.71 -15.87
C VAL A 41 -1.58 -5.30 -16.85
N ALA A 42 -1.37 -5.09 -18.14
CA ALA A 42 -2.28 -5.55 -19.18
C ALA A 42 -2.15 -7.06 -19.46
N LEU A 43 -3.28 -7.76 -19.60
CA LEU A 43 -3.32 -9.22 -19.87
C LEU A 43 -2.63 -9.60 -21.18
N ALA A 44 -2.68 -8.72 -22.17
CA ALA A 44 -2.17 -9.02 -23.51
C ALA A 44 -0.65 -8.91 -23.62
N THR A 45 -0.03 -8.01 -22.85
CA THR A 45 1.38 -7.64 -22.99
C THR A 45 2.21 -7.96 -21.75
N ASP A 46 1.56 -8.21 -20.61
CA ASP A 46 2.19 -8.34 -19.29
C ASP A 46 3.05 -7.11 -18.93
N ALA A 47 2.66 -5.94 -19.46
CA ALA A 47 3.35 -4.68 -19.26
C ALA A 47 2.45 -3.67 -18.54
N PRO A 48 3.02 -2.75 -17.74
CA PRO A 48 2.27 -1.67 -17.12
C PRO A 48 1.72 -0.69 -18.18
N GLU A 49 0.44 -0.35 -18.06
CA GLU A 49 -0.25 0.65 -18.87
C GLU A 49 -0.95 1.66 -17.96
N THR A 50 -0.74 2.95 -18.21
CA THR A 50 -1.43 4.03 -17.49
C THR A 50 -2.91 4.04 -17.86
N ILE A 51 -3.78 4.06 -16.84
CA ILE A 51 -5.24 4.14 -17.02
C ILE A 51 -5.72 5.59 -16.98
N VAL A 52 -6.97 5.84 -17.39
CA VAL A 52 -7.57 7.17 -17.22
C VAL A 52 -8.12 7.28 -15.80
N PHE A 53 -7.69 8.31 -15.08
CA PHE A 53 -8.11 8.60 -13.72
C PHE A 53 -8.25 10.11 -13.48
N ASP A 54 -9.01 10.45 -12.45
CA ASP A 54 -9.26 11.80 -11.95
C ASP A 54 -9.26 11.79 -10.40
N ASN A 55 -9.19 12.98 -9.78
CA ASN A 55 -9.24 13.16 -8.32
C ASN A 55 -8.19 12.33 -7.55
N PHE A 56 -6.95 12.35 -8.03
CA PHE A 56 -5.85 11.60 -7.43
C PHE A 56 -5.37 12.26 -6.14
N GLU A 57 -5.33 11.49 -5.06
CA GLU A 57 -4.75 11.87 -3.78
C GLU A 57 -3.87 10.72 -3.28
N ALA A 58 -2.63 11.00 -2.91
CA ALA A 58 -1.70 9.98 -2.48
C ALA A 58 -0.79 10.45 -1.35
N ILE A 59 -0.37 9.49 -0.54
CA ILE A 59 0.60 9.65 0.53
C ILE A 59 1.63 8.53 0.47
N ASP A 60 2.87 8.85 0.81
CA ASP A 60 3.92 7.85 0.98
C ASP A 60 4.82 8.20 2.17
N ALA A 61 5.67 7.26 2.56
CA ALA A 61 6.66 7.45 3.59
C ALA A 61 7.88 6.55 3.33
N GLU A 62 9.01 7.16 2.98
CA GLU A 62 10.28 6.48 2.66
C GLU A 62 10.75 5.48 3.75
N SER A 63 10.33 5.70 4.99
CA SER A 63 10.58 4.80 6.13
C SER A 63 10.15 3.34 5.90
N SER A 64 9.24 3.06 4.96
CA SER A 64 8.85 1.70 4.59
C SER A 64 8.09 1.65 3.26
N PRO A 65 8.45 0.76 2.31
CA PRO A 65 7.79 0.67 1.02
C PRO A 65 6.29 0.34 1.08
N ILE A 66 5.79 -0.27 2.16
CA ILE A 66 4.37 -0.64 2.28
C ILE A 66 3.46 0.49 2.77
N ARG A 67 3.99 1.72 2.91
CA ARG A 67 3.23 2.86 3.44
C ARG A 67 2.47 3.66 2.39
N TYR A 68 2.80 3.48 1.12
CA TYR A 68 2.12 4.12 0.01
C TYR A 68 0.61 3.84 0.01
N ARG A 69 -0.20 4.90 -0.03
CA ARG A 69 -1.65 4.83 -0.22
C ARG A 69 -2.07 5.89 -1.23
N ALA A 70 -2.99 5.52 -2.12
CA ALA A 70 -3.62 6.50 -3.00
C ALA A 70 -5.11 6.20 -3.20
N CYS A 71 -5.84 7.24 -3.59
CA CYS A 71 -7.23 7.20 -3.98
C CYS A 71 -7.36 7.93 -5.31
N PHE A 72 -8.27 7.47 -6.15
CA PHE A 72 -8.63 8.13 -7.40
C PHE A 72 -10.06 7.76 -7.81
N THR A 73 -10.50 8.33 -8.92
CA THR A 73 -11.74 7.96 -9.60
C THR A 73 -11.47 7.67 -11.06
N THR A 74 -12.24 6.78 -11.66
CA THR A 74 -12.08 6.39 -13.07
C THR A 74 -13.45 6.31 -13.75
N PRO A 75 -13.58 6.81 -14.99
CA PRO A 75 -14.83 6.70 -15.76
C PRO A 75 -15.03 5.31 -16.38
N GLN A 76 -14.02 4.44 -16.38
CA GLN A 76 -14.11 3.10 -16.95
C GLN A 76 -14.91 2.15 -16.05
N SER A 77 -15.59 1.19 -16.68
CA SER A 77 -16.36 0.18 -15.95
C SER A 77 -15.47 -0.92 -15.39
N LEU A 78 -15.90 -1.53 -14.28
CA LEU A 78 -15.20 -2.69 -13.70
C LEU A 78 -15.05 -3.84 -14.71
N ALA A 79 -16.04 -4.05 -15.58
CA ALA A 79 -16.01 -5.05 -16.65
C ALA A 79 -14.85 -4.80 -17.64
N PHE A 80 -14.63 -3.54 -18.03
CA PHE A 80 -13.49 -3.19 -18.89
C PHE A 80 -12.16 -3.58 -18.24
N PHE A 81 -12.00 -3.31 -16.94
CA PHE A 81 -10.76 -3.66 -16.24
C PHE A 81 -10.55 -5.18 -16.16
N THR A 82 -11.60 -5.95 -15.85
CA THR A 82 -11.50 -7.42 -15.77
C THR A 82 -11.18 -8.11 -17.09
N GLU A 83 -11.52 -7.49 -18.22
CA GLU A 83 -11.22 -8.02 -19.55
C GLU A 83 -9.83 -7.61 -20.06
N THR A 84 -9.23 -6.56 -19.47
CA THR A 84 -8.01 -5.93 -19.99
C THR A 84 -6.78 -6.15 -19.11
N TYR A 85 -6.95 -6.25 -17.79
CA TYR A 85 -5.83 -6.22 -16.83
C TYR A 85 -5.78 -7.45 -15.92
N VAL A 86 -4.57 -7.71 -15.41
CA VAL A 86 -4.29 -8.83 -14.52
C VAL A 86 -4.97 -8.61 -13.16
N LEU A 87 -5.84 -9.54 -12.78
CA LEU A 87 -6.43 -9.58 -11.44
C LEU A 87 -5.39 -9.99 -10.40
N ALA A 88 -5.49 -9.38 -9.21
CA ALA A 88 -4.67 -9.70 -8.06
C ALA A 88 -5.58 -10.23 -6.93
N PRO A 89 -5.93 -11.54 -6.93
CA PRO A 89 -6.89 -12.09 -5.97
C PRO A 89 -6.32 -12.14 -4.54
N ASP A 90 -7.22 -12.30 -3.57
CA ASP A 90 -6.90 -12.58 -2.16
C ASP A 90 -6.05 -11.50 -1.45
N ILE A 91 -6.15 -10.23 -1.90
CA ILE A 91 -5.44 -9.12 -1.28
C ILE A 91 -6.34 -8.35 -0.33
N THR A 92 -5.87 -8.15 0.90
CA THR A 92 -6.52 -7.31 1.90
C THR A 92 -5.90 -5.91 1.95
N PRO A 93 -6.70 -4.84 1.97
CA PRO A 93 -6.19 -3.48 2.03
C PRO A 93 -5.46 -3.20 3.34
N ARG A 94 -4.37 -2.46 3.26
CA ARG A 94 -3.58 -2.06 4.44
C ARG A 94 -4.08 -0.76 5.02
N ASN A 95 -4.10 -0.65 6.35
CA ASN A 95 -4.55 0.55 7.04
C ASN A 95 -3.76 1.80 6.61
N ALA A 96 -4.48 2.91 6.47
CA ALA A 96 -3.93 4.25 6.30
C ALA A 96 -3.93 5.01 7.65
N PRO A 97 -3.13 6.08 7.78
CA PRO A 97 -3.25 7.00 8.91
C PRO A 97 -4.65 7.63 8.96
N GLY A 98 -5.22 7.78 10.16
CA GLY A 98 -6.60 8.29 10.32
C GLY A 98 -6.83 9.76 9.97
N TRP A 99 -5.83 10.48 9.45
CA TRP A 99 -5.99 11.81 8.86
C TRP A 99 -6.09 11.77 7.33
N PHE A 100 -5.83 10.61 6.71
CA PHE A 100 -5.93 10.40 5.28
C PHE A 100 -7.30 9.80 4.96
N ASP A 101 -8.31 10.67 4.94
CA ASP A 101 -9.72 10.29 4.95
C ASP A 101 -10.21 9.58 3.67
N CYS A 102 -9.45 9.65 2.57
CA CYS A 102 -9.86 9.02 1.32
C CYS A 102 -9.73 7.49 1.34
N PHE A 103 -8.86 6.93 2.20
CA PHE A 103 -8.53 5.50 2.20
C PHE A 103 -9.04 4.82 3.49
N ASP A 104 -10.23 4.21 3.40
CA ASP A 104 -10.79 3.39 4.48
C ASP A 104 -10.59 1.90 4.18
N ALA A 105 -9.59 1.29 4.80
CA ALA A 105 -9.26 -0.12 4.59
C ALA A 105 -10.41 -1.07 4.99
N ALA A 106 -11.21 -0.72 6.01
CA ALA A 106 -12.32 -1.58 6.42
C ALA A 106 -13.47 -1.53 5.41
N ALA A 107 -13.78 -0.34 4.88
CA ALA A 107 -14.78 -0.19 3.83
C ALA A 107 -14.35 -0.88 2.53
N ILE A 108 -13.10 -0.67 2.10
CA ILE A 108 -12.54 -1.33 0.91
C ILE A 108 -12.59 -2.85 1.07
N GLY A 109 -12.19 -3.37 2.24
CA GLY A 109 -12.25 -4.80 2.53
C GLY A 109 -13.67 -5.37 2.40
N ALA A 110 -14.67 -4.65 2.90
CA ALA A 110 -16.06 -5.05 2.78
C ALA A 110 -16.55 -5.05 1.31
N GLU A 111 -16.12 -4.10 0.49
CA GLU A 111 -16.46 -4.07 -0.95
C GLU A 111 -15.80 -5.24 -1.71
N LEU A 112 -14.56 -5.60 -1.35
CA LEU A 112 -13.86 -6.76 -1.92
C LEU A 112 -14.56 -8.07 -1.53
N GLU A 113 -14.93 -8.24 -0.26
CA GLU A 113 -15.69 -9.41 0.21
C GLU A 113 -17.06 -9.52 -0.44
N ALA A 114 -17.73 -8.38 -0.69
CA ALA A 114 -19.02 -8.33 -1.38
C ALA A 114 -18.91 -8.54 -2.90
N GLY A 115 -17.70 -8.51 -3.47
CA GLY A 115 -17.47 -8.56 -4.92
C GLY A 115 -17.92 -7.30 -5.65
N THR A 116 -18.16 -6.19 -4.94
CA THR A 116 -18.45 -4.87 -5.53
C THR A 116 -17.18 -4.07 -5.82
N ALA A 117 -16.03 -4.58 -5.44
CA ALA A 117 -14.72 -4.13 -5.87
C ALA A 117 -13.84 -5.32 -6.27
N LEU A 118 -12.89 -5.08 -7.17
CA LEU A 118 -11.88 -6.07 -7.56
C LEU A 118 -10.49 -5.44 -7.52
N THR A 119 -9.50 -6.26 -7.22
CA THR A 119 -8.09 -5.90 -7.17
C THR A 119 -7.35 -6.31 -8.43
N PHE A 120 -6.48 -5.43 -8.88
CA PHE A 120 -5.67 -5.55 -10.08
C PHE A 120 -4.20 -5.31 -9.74
N LEU A 121 -3.32 -6.00 -10.45
CA LEU A 121 -1.88 -5.79 -10.32
C LEU A 121 -1.49 -4.51 -11.06
N SER A 122 -0.87 -3.58 -10.35
CA SER A 122 -0.34 -2.34 -10.90
C SER A 122 1.11 -2.49 -11.37
N GLY A 123 1.92 -3.15 -10.55
CA GLY A 123 3.30 -3.45 -10.88
C GLY A 123 3.89 -4.44 -9.88
N LYS A 124 4.68 -5.39 -10.38
CA LYS A 124 5.43 -6.30 -9.51
C LYS A 124 6.73 -5.65 -9.03
N ASN A 125 7.10 -5.92 -7.79
CA ASN A 125 8.38 -5.53 -7.22
C ASN A 125 8.70 -4.02 -7.41
N VAL A 126 7.71 -3.15 -7.19
CA VAL A 126 7.91 -1.69 -7.16
C VAL A 126 8.92 -1.29 -6.08
N ALA A 127 9.04 -2.13 -5.04
CA ALA A 127 10.23 -2.28 -4.24
C ALA A 127 10.53 -3.79 -4.09
N TYR A 128 11.73 -4.13 -3.60
CA TYR A 128 12.12 -5.53 -3.42
C TYR A 128 11.13 -6.27 -2.50
N GLY A 129 10.42 -7.27 -3.04
CA GLY A 129 9.41 -8.02 -2.29
C GLY A 129 8.07 -7.30 -2.11
N VAL A 130 7.80 -6.26 -2.90
CA VAL A 130 6.62 -5.40 -2.74
C VAL A 130 5.97 -5.11 -4.08
N ASP A 131 4.71 -5.51 -4.23
CA ASP A 131 3.88 -5.21 -5.39
C ASP A 131 3.03 -3.97 -5.15
N ARG A 132 2.66 -3.28 -6.22
CA ARG A 132 1.62 -2.25 -6.20
C ARG A 132 0.32 -2.87 -6.68
N VAL A 133 -0.74 -2.65 -5.91
CA VAL A 133 -2.07 -3.19 -6.15
C VAL A 133 -3.06 -2.04 -6.23
N VAL A 134 -4.02 -2.17 -7.14
CA VAL A 134 -5.11 -1.21 -7.31
C VAL A 134 -6.44 -1.94 -7.13
N ALA A 135 -7.26 -1.53 -6.17
CA ALA A 135 -8.67 -1.92 -6.12
C ALA A 135 -9.51 -0.90 -6.87
N ILE A 136 -10.47 -1.39 -7.66
CA ILE A 136 -11.46 -0.55 -8.34
C ILE A 136 -12.84 -1.08 -7.97
N THR A 137 -13.70 -0.17 -7.49
CA THR A 137 -15.10 -0.45 -7.15
C THR A 137 -15.97 -0.38 -8.39
N GLN A 138 -17.17 -0.97 -8.32
CA GLN A 138 -18.15 -0.94 -9.40
C GLN A 138 -18.64 0.49 -9.72
N ASP A 139 -18.56 1.41 -8.77
CA ASP A 139 -18.91 2.82 -8.95
C ASP A 139 -17.73 3.71 -9.37
N GLY A 140 -16.58 3.12 -9.69
CA GLY A 140 -15.44 3.81 -10.30
C GLY A 140 -14.52 4.52 -9.30
N ARG A 141 -14.62 4.21 -7.99
CA ARG A 141 -13.58 4.60 -7.03
C ARG A 141 -12.40 3.65 -7.12
N GLY A 142 -11.20 4.22 -7.11
CA GLY A 142 -9.95 3.50 -7.16
C GLY A 142 -9.13 3.71 -5.91
N TYR A 143 -8.45 2.66 -5.46
CA TYR A 143 -7.60 2.67 -4.26
C TYR A 143 -6.31 1.95 -4.57
N VAL A 144 -5.18 2.53 -4.18
CA VAL A 144 -3.86 1.96 -4.43
C VAL A 144 -3.14 1.73 -3.11
N TRP A 145 -2.51 0.58 -2.97
CA TRP A 145 -1.58 0.31 -1.88
C TRP A 145 -0.46 -0.61 -2.34
N HIS A 146 0.60 -0.63 -1.56
CA HIS A 146 1.69 -1.58 -1.73
C HIS A 146 1.46 -2.80 -0.86
N GLU A 147 1.62 -3.99 -1.45
CA GLU A 147 1.42 -5.28 -0.81
C GLU A 147 2.73 -6.08 -0.79
N LEU A 148 2.97 -6.86 0.28
CA LEU A 148 4.12 -7.74 0.31
C LEU A 148 3.86 -8.93 -0.61
N ASN A 149 4.83 -9.29 -1.44
CA ASN A 149 4.76 -10.49 -2.26
C ASN A 149 5.65 -11.60 -1.68
N ASP A 150 5.46 -12.81 -2.19
CA ASP A 150 6.23 -13.99 -1.78
C ASP A 150 7.48 -14.21 -2.66
N CYS A 151 7.99 -13.14 -3.30
CA CYS A 151 9.22 -13.30 -4.06
C CYS A 151 10.34 -13.71 -3.11
N GLY A 152 11.18 -14.65 -3.54
CA GLY A 152 12.28 -15.15 -2.73
C GLY A 152 11.86 -16.03 -1.56
N ASP A 153 10.61 -16.47 -1.50
CA ASP A 153 10.14 -17.45 -0.52
C ASP A 153 10.92 -18.77 -0.65
N LYS A 154 11.30 -19.34 0.49
CA LYS A 154 12.16 -20.52 0.58
C LYS A 154 11.59 -21.52 1.57
N ALA A 155 11.62 -22.79 1.18
CA ALA A 155 11.42 -23.90 2.09
C ALA A 155 12.45 -23.88 3.22
N TYR A 156 12.16 -24.60 4.30
CA TYR A 156 13.05 -24.71 5.46
C TYR A 156 14.48 -25.20 5.12
N ASP A 157 14.65 -25.91 4.01
CA ASP A 157 15.94 -26.40 3.53
C ASP A 157 16.68 -25.39 2.62
N GLY A 158 16.10 -24.22 2.38
CA GLY A 158 16.65 -23.15 1.55
C GLY A 158 16.26 -23.22 0.07
N THR A 159 15.48 -24.20 -0.34
CA THR A 159 14.95 -24.31 -1.73
C THR A 159 13.97 -23.19 -2.00
N VAL A 160 14.11 -22.49 -3.13
CA VAL A 160 13.13 -21.47 -3.54
C VAL A 160 11.80 -22.15 -3.86
N VAL A 161 10.71 -21.72 -3.22
CA VAL A 161 9.36 -22.29 -3.39
C VAL A 161 8.34 -21.31 -3.99
N GLY A 162 8.79 -20.13 -4.40
CA GLY A 162 7.97 -19.09 -5.04
C GLY A 162 8.63 -18.48 -6.27
N GLU A 163 8.14 -17.31 -6.67
CA GLU A 163 8.79 -16.51 -7.70
C GLU A 163 10.18 -16.03 -7.23
N GLU A 164 11.16 -16.03 -8.14
CA GLU A 164 12.47 -15.47 -7.84
C GLU A 164 12.37 -13.93 -7.79
N CYS A 165 12.83 -13.32 -6.70
CA CYS A 165 12.89 -11.86 -6.64
C CYS A 165 13.85 -11.33 -7.71
N PRO A 166 13.58 -10.13 -8.27
CA PRO A 166 14.59 -9.41 -9.02
C PRO A 166 15.85 -9.21 -8.17
N PRO A 167 17.04 -9.06 -8.78
CA PRO A 167 18.25 -8.74 -8.05
C PRO A 167 18.04 -7.49 -7.18
N LEU A 168 18.57 -7.51 -5.95
CA LEU A 168 18.55 -6.34 -5.09
C LEU A 168 19.16 -5.15 -5.83
N PRO A 169 18.58 -3.94 -5.72
CA PRO A 169 19.22 -2.72 -6.21
C PRO A 169 20.63 -2.66 -5.65
N THR A 170 21.63 -2.62 -6.54
CA THR A 170 23.01 -2.34 -6.16
C THR A 170 23.15 -0.83 -6.15
N ASP A 171 23.01 -0.22 -4.97
CA ASP A 171 23.36 1.20 -4.78
C ASP A 171 24.84 1.47 -5.09
#